data_AF-A0A349M0M0-F1
#
_entry.id   AF-A0A349M0M0-F1
#
_cell.length_a   1.000
_cell.length_b   1.000
_cell.length_c   1.000
_cell.angle_alpha   90.00
_cell.angle_beta   90.00
_cell.angle_gamma   90.00
#
_symmetry.space_group_name_H-M   'P 1'
#
loop_
_entity.id
_entity.type
_entity.pdbx_description
1 polymer ?
#
loop_
_entity_poly.entity_id
_entity_poly.type
_entity_poly.pdbx_seq_one_letter_code
_entity_poly.pdbx_strand_id
1 'polypeptide(L)'
;MNFVGIAMDEQIRQAAVAAAHQLLLRYKAAYPGWTDSKTPVDDLVSWLGLHVESFHPNDYPRGTYGFLEPGEELIWLCRSLPESLRRFTLAHELGHVMLHSDTMHDRLWSRARGGTISLPYAYQQLPELSREDPCQHPDVQEEVVGQSEQELLQEILGIGQSYNPRGERELAANIFAAELLMPLEQVRT
;
A
#
# COMPACT_ATOMS: atom_id res chain seq x y z
N MET A 1 0.80 -27.64 12.67
CA MET A 1 1.52 -27.10 11.51
C MET A 1 0.48 -26.47 10.60
N ASN A 2 0.38 -25.14 10.61
CA ASN A 2 -0.72 -24.41 9.97
C ASN A 2 -0.30 -23.93 8.58
N PHE A 3 -0.70 -24.67 7.55
CA PHE A 3 -0.34 -24.42 6.15
C PHE A 3 -1.12 -23.26 5.50
N VAL A 4 -2.28 -22.89 6.05
CA VAL A 4 -3.19 -21.91 5.43
C VAL A 4 -2.72 -20.46 5.62
N GLY A 5 -2.31 -20.06 6.83
CA GLY A 5 -1.79 -18.71 7.08
C GLY A 5 -0.48 -18.42 6.34
N ILE A 6 0.41 -19.41 6.24
CA ILE A 6 1.66 -19.29 5.48
C ILE A 6 1.39 -19.09 3.99
N ALA A 7 0.35 -19.73 3.45
CA ALA A 7 -0.02 -19.59 2.04
C ALA A 7 -0.60 -18.20 1.73
N MET A 8 -1.43 -17.64 2.62
CA MET A 8 -2.00 -16.30 2.44
C MET A 8 -0.93 -15.20 2.52
N ASP A 9 -0.03 -15.27 3.50
CA ASP A 9 1.10 -14.33 3.64
C ASP A 9 2.04 -14.37 2.43
N GLU A 10 2.27 -15.56 1.87
CA GLU A 10 3.07 -15.72 0.66
C GLU A 10 2.38 -15.13 -0.57
N GLN A 11 1.07 -15.28 -0.70
CA GLN A 11 0.31 -14.66 -1.79
C GLN A 11 0.35 -13.13 -1.71
N ILE A 12 0.13 -12.56 -0.53
CA ILE A 12 0.22 -11.11 -0.31
C ILE A 12 1.60 -10.59 -0.69
N ARG A 13 2.65 -11.27 -0.24
CA ARG A 13 4.04 -10.93 -0.57
C ARG A 13 4.30 -10.98 -2.07
N GLN A 14 3.94 -12.08 -2.73
CA GLN A 14 4.17 -12.25 -4.17
C GLN A 14 3.45 -11.18 -4.98
N ALA A 15 2.21 -10.84 -4.60
CA ALA A 15 1.45 -9.80 -5.25
C ALA A 15 2.07 -8.41 -5.11
N ALA A 16 2.43 -8.03 -3.89
CA ALA A 16 3.05 -6.73 -3.61
C ALA A 16 4.39 -6.58 -4.36
N VAL A 17 5.23 -7.61 -4.35
CA VAL A 17 6.50 -7.65 -5.08
C VAL A 17 6.28 -7.53 -6.59
N ALA A 18 5.35 -8.32 -7.14
CA ALA A 18 5.04 -8.29 -8.56
C ALA A 18 4.52 -6.92 -9.01
N ALA A 19 3.67 -6.28 -8.21
CA ALA A 19 3.16 -4.94 -8.51
C ALA A 19 4.28 -3.89 -8.52
N ALA A 20 5.18 -3.92 -7.53
CA ALA A 20 6.33 -3.02 -7.47
C ALA A 20 7.25 -3.17 -8.70
N HIS A 21 7.60 -4.41 -9.05
CA HIS A 21 8.42 -4.70 -10.24
C HIS A 21 7.76 -4.26 -11.53
N GLN A 22 6.47 -4.56 -11.70
CA GLN A 22 5.74 -4.16 -12.90
C GLN A 22 5.67 -2.64 -13.03
N LEU A 23 5.50 -1.90 -11.93
CA LEU A 23 5.52 -0.45 -11.93
C LEU A 23 6.89 0.09 -12.38
N LEU A 24 7.99 -0.41 -11.78
CA LEU A 24 9.35 0.01 -12.15
C LEU A 24 9.68 -0.29 -13.62
N LEU A 25 9.30 -1.48 -14.10
CA LEU A 25 9.51 -1.86 -15.50
C LEU A 25 8.82 -0.91 -16.46
N ARG A 26 7.58 -0.51 -16.17
CA ARG A 26 6.83 0.44 -16.99
C ARG A 26 7.41 1.84 -16.95
N TYR A 27 7.77 2.30 -15.76
CA TYR A 27 8.41 3.60 -15.60
C TYR A 27 9.73 3.65 -16.38
N LYS A 28 10.56 2.61 -16.28
CA LYS A 28 11.80 2.51 -17.06
C LYS A 28 11.57 2.50 -18.56
N ALA A 29 10.49 1.86 -19.03
CA ALA A 29 10.10 1.89 -20.44
C ALA A 29 9.65 3.29 -20.90
N ALA A 30 8.93 4.03 -20.05
CA ALA A 30 8.49 5.40 -20.31
C ALA A 30 9.63 6.42 -20.23
N TYR A 31 10.64 6.15 -19.39
CA TYR A 31 11.80 7.01 -19.16
C TYR A 31 13.12 6.25 -19.40
N PRO A 32 13.48 5.90 -20.65
CA PRO A 32 14.69 5.13 -20.96
C PRO A 32 16.00 5.79 -20.50
N GLY A 33 15.99 7.11 -20.28
CA GLY A 33 17.13 7.88 -19.79
C GLY A 33 17.38 7.78 -18.28
N TRP A 34 16.47 7.16 -17.52
CA TRP A 34 16.67 6.93 -16.09
C TRP A 34 17.62 5.75 -15.87
N THR A 35 18.78 6.04 -15.26
CA THR A 35 19.86 5.07 -15.01
C THR A 35 20.32 5.02 -13.55
N ASP A 36 19.66 5.79 -12.67
CA ASP A 36 19.98 5.83 -11.24
C ASP A 36 19.49 4.54 -10.53
N SER A 37 20.20 4.12 -9.49
CA SER A 37 19.75 3.04 -8.61
C SER A 37 18.70 3.52 -7.60
N LYS A 38 18.65 4.82 -7.29
CA LYS A 38 17.62 5.41 -6.43
C LYS A 38 16.30 5.51 -7.19
N THR A 39 15.29 4.76 -6.76
CA THR A 39 13.92 4.87 -7.29
C THR A 39 13.37 6.29 -7.10
N PRO A 40 12.98 7.00 -8.18
CA PRO A 40 12.45 8.36 -8.12
C PRO A 40 10.95 8.33 -7.79
N VAL A 41 10.63 8.10 -6.52
CA VAL A 41 9.24 7.90 -6.06
C VAL A 41 8.34 9.10 -6.37
N ASP A 42 8.84 10.31 -6.20
CA ASP A 42 8.09 11.54 -6.51
C ASP A 42 7.72 11.63 -8.00
N ASP A 43 8.68 11.33 -8.88
CA ASP A 43 8.45 11.35 -10.33
C ASP A 43 7.50 10.22 -10.76
N LEU A 44 7.60 9.04 -10.12
CA LEU A 44 6.69 7.92 -10.32
C LEU A 44 5.24 8.30 -10.00
N VAL A 45 5.01 8.90 -8.83
CA VAL A 45 3.69 9.33 -8.36
C VAL A 45 3.13 10.41 -9.29
N SER A 46 3.94 11.39 -9.65
CA SER A 46 3.58 12.45 -10.61
C SER A 46 3.26 11.89 -12.01
N TRP A 47 4.05 10.92 -12.50
CA TRP A 47 3.83 10.26 -13.78
C TRP A 47 2.52 9.47 -13.84
N LEU A 48 2.11 8.88 -12.71
CA LEU A 48 0.80 8.22 -12.59
C LEU A 48 -0.35 9.24 -12.55
N GLY A 49 -0.06 10.53 -12.36
CA GLY A 49 -1.03 11.60 -12.24
C GLY A 49 -1.60 11.74 -10.83
N LEU A 50 -0.89 11.24 -9.82
CA LEU A 50 -1.21 11.45 -8.42
C LEU A 50 -0.57 12.77 -7.95
N HIS A 51 -1.31 13.51 -7.14
CA HIS A 51 -0.87 14.72 -6.46
C HIS A 51 -0.35 14.38 -5.07
N VAL A 52 0.68 15.10 -4.62
CA VAL A 52 1.21 14.97 -3.26
C VAL A 52 1.15 16.33 -2.59
N GLU A 53 0.40 16.42 -1.51
CA GLU A 53 0.29 17.60 -0.67
C GLU A 53 0.81 17.34 0.73
N SER A 54 0.93 18.40 1.53
CA SER A 54 1.50 18.29 2.87
C SER A 54 0.67 18.95 3.98
N PHE A 55 0.51 18.25 5.09
CA PHE A 55 -0.18 18.74 6.29
C PHE A 55 0.80 19.09 7.42
N HIS A 56 0.35 19.85 8.41
CA HIS A 56 1.13 20.12 9.62
C HIS A 56 0.91 18.98 10.64
N PRO A 57 1.94 18.50 11.37
CA PRO A 57 1.80 17.40 12.33
C PRO A 57 0.80 17.63 13.49
N ASN A 58 0.26 18.85 13.62
CA ASN A 58 -0.75 19.19 14.63
C ASN A 58 -2.18 19.16 14.07
N ASP A 59 -2.34 19.02 12.75
CA ASP A 59 -3.65 19.01 12.09
C ASP A 59 -4.31 17.62 12.21
N TYR A 60 -3.51 16.58 12.49
CA TYR A 60 -3.93 15.18 12.55
C TYR A 60 -3.43 14.51 13.84
N PRO A 61 -3.99 13.34 14.23
CA PRO A 61 -3.51 12.56 15.35
C PRO A 61 -2.01 12.30 15.30
N ARG A 62 -1.37 12.25 16.48
CA ARG A 62 0.06 11.96 16.58
C ARG A 62 0.34 10.56 16.05
N GLY A 63 1.20 10.48 15.03
CA GLY A 63 1.61 9.22 14.38
C GLY A 63 1.08 9.07 12.96
N THR A 64 0.20 9.97 12.50
CA THR A 64 -0.17 10.06 11.09
C THR A 64 1.01 10.63 10.28
N TYR A 65 1.59 9.81 9.41
CA TYR A 65 2.70 10.22 8.55
C TYR A 65 2.28 10.49 7.11
N GLY A 66 1.25 9.79 6.63
CA GLY A 66 0.63 10.02 5.34
C GLY A 66 -0.72 9.33 5.28
N PHE A 67 -1.48 9.64 4.23
CA PHE A 67 -2.69 8.92 3.87
C PHE A 67 -3.09 9.26 2.44
N LEU A 68 -3.80 8.35 1.79
CA LEU A 68 -4.48 8.58 0.52
C LEU A 68 -5.84 9.27 0.75
N GLU A 69 -6.10 10.36 0.04
CA GLU A 69 -7.39 11.03 0.09
C GLU A 69 -8.46 10.16 -0.62
N PRO A 70 -9.56 9.84 0.07
CA PRO A 70 -10.69 9.10 -0.46
C PRO A 70 -11.23 9.55 -1.82
N GLY A 71 -11.08 8.70 -2.84
CA GLY A 71 -11.68 8.95 -4.16
C GLY A 71 -11.02 10.09 -4.94
N GLU A 72 -9.95 10.70 -4.41
CA GLU A 72 -9.14 11.72 -5.07
C GLU A 72 -7.77 11.17 -5.44
N GLU A 73 -7.19 11.64 -6.53
CA GLU A 73 -5.82 11.29 -6.95
C GLU A 73 -4.80 12.08 -6.10
N LEU A 74 -4.94 12.09 -4.77
CA LEU A 74 -4.23 12.94 -3.83
C LEU A 74 -3.68 12.15 -2.64
N ILE A 75 -2.38 12.28 -2.39
CA ILE A 75 -1.69 11.73 -1.24
C ILE A 75 -1.28 12.88 -0.32
N TRP A 76 -1.60 12.76 0.96
CA TRP A 76 -1.17 13.70 2.00
C TRP A 76 0.05 13.14 2.73
N LEU A 77 1.07 13.97 2.94
CA LEU A 77 2.24 13.63 3.75
C LEU A 77 2.47 14.64 4.86
N CYS A 78 2.96 14.18 6.01
CA CYS A 78 3.38 15.06 7.07
C CYS A 78 4.63 15.86 6.61
N ARG A 79 4.56 17.20 6.67
CA ARG A 79 5.62 18.08 6.12
C ARG A 79 6.95 18.02 6.85
N SER A 80 6.99 17.51 8.08
CA SER A 80 8.19 17.46 8.92
C SER A 80 8.93 16.12 8.89
N LEU A 81 8.58 15.23 7.96
CA LEU A 81 9.22 13.92 7.86
C LEU A 81 10.67 14.02 7.35
N PRO A 82 11.62 13.31 7.97
CA PRO A 82 12.94 13.09 7.38
C PRO A 82 12.84 12.43 5.99
N GLU A 83 13.77 12.72 5.08
CA GLU A 83 13.68 12.30 3.67
C GLU A 83 13.47 10.79 3.51
N SER A 84 14.19 9.95 4.26
CA SER A 84 14.05 8.50 4.19
C SER A 84 12.64 8.03 4.57
N LEU A 85 12.09 8.59 5.65
CA LEU A 85 10.75 8.28 6.13
C LEU A 85 9.70 8.80 5.15
N ARG A 86 9.85 10.02 4.64
CA ARG A 86 8.98 10.58 3.60
C ARG A 86 8.92 9.69 2.37
N ARG A 87 10.07 9.22 1.88
CA ARG A 87 10.14 8.35 0.70
C ARG A 87 9.46 7.00 0.95
N PHE A 88 9.65 6.44 2.14
CA PHE A 88 8.98 5.20 2.52
C PHE A 88 7.47 5.39 2.64
N THR A 89 7.01 6.41 3.36
CA THR A 89 5.58 6.73 3.48
C THR A 89 4.96 6.95 2.12
N LEU A 90 5.58 7.75 1.24
CA LEU A 90 5.05 7.95 -0.12
C LEU A 90 4.97 6.66 -0.94
N ALA A 91 5.99 5.79 -0.84
CA ALA A 91 5.97 4.49 -1.51
C ALA A 91 4.91 3.54 -0.92
N HIS A 92 4.64 3.64 0.38
CA HIS A 92 3.61 2.91 1.09
C HIS A 92 2.20 3.34 0.63
N GLU A 93 1.92 4.65 0.61
CA GLU A 93 0.65 5.18 0.06
C GLU A 93 0.45 4.79 -1.40
N LEU A 94 1.52 4.83 -2.20
CA LEU A 94 1.48 4.34 -3.58
C LEU A 94 1.15 2.84 -3.63
N GLY A 95 1.59 2.04 -2.66
CA GLY A 95 1.18 0.65 -2.50
C GLY A 95 -0.33 0.50 -2.30
N HIS A 96 -0.96 1.35 -1.48
CA HIS A 96 -2.42 1.35 -1.32
C HIS A 96 -3.16 1.65 -2.61
N VAL A 97 -2.66 2.61 -3.38
CA VAL A 97 -3.22 2.94 -4.70
C VAL A 97 -3.06 1.77 -5.67
N MET A 98 -1.88 1.13 -5.68
CA MET A 98 -1.55 0.06 -6.62
C MET A 98 -2.17 -1.28 -6.28
N LEU A 99 -2.52 -1.56 -5.03
CA LEU A 99 -3.01 -2.88 -4.61
C LEU A 99 -4.49 -2.89 -4.23
N HIS A 100 -5.02 -1.77 -3.73
CA HIS A 100 -6.28 -1.81 -2.97
C HIS A 100 -7.33 -0.79 -3.40
N SER A 101 -7.06 0.06 -4.40
CA SER A 101 -7.99 1.10 -4.83
C SER A 101 -8.66 0.74 -6.15
N ASP A 102 -9.69 -0.11 -6.18
CA ASP A 102 -10.28 -0.65 -7.43
C ASP A 102 -10.55 0.40 -8.52
N THR A 103 -11.10 1.57 -8.13
CA THR A 103 -11.41 2.65 -9.09
C THR A 103 -10.17 3.39 -9.61
N MET A 104 -9.14 3.57 -8.76
CA MET A 104 -7.90 4.26 -9.15
C MET A 104 -6.93 3.30 -9.83
N HIS A 105 -6.87 2.06 -9.36
CA HIS A 105 -6.06 0.98 -9.90
C HIS A 105 -6.29 0.85 -11.40
N ASP A 106 -7.53 0.64 -11.85
CA ASP A 106 -7.82 0.49 -13.28
C ASP A 106 -7.45 1.72 -14.11
N ARG A 107 -7.67 2.93 -13.58
CA ARG A 107 -7.34 4.19 -14.27
C ARG A 107 -5.84 4.40 -14.37
N LEU A 108 -5.10 4.21 -13.28
CA LEU A 108 -3.66 4.44 -13.20
C LEU A 108 -2.91 3.34 -13.97
N TRP A 109 -3.35 2.09 -13.88
CA TRP A 109 -2.81 1.01 -14.70
C TRP A 109 -3.10 1.20 -16.18
N SER A 110 -4.17 1.92 -16.55
CA SER A 110 -4.45 2.34 -17.92
C SER A 110 -3.54 3.49 -18.38
N ARG A 111 -3.31 4.50 -17.53
CA ARG A 111 -2.35 5.60 -17.79
C ARG A 111 -0.92 5.09 -17.95
N ALA A 112 -0.50 4.18 -17.08
CA ALA A 112 0.79 3.49 -17.15
C ALA A 112 0.90 2.52 -18.34
N ARG A 113 -0.18 2.26 -19.08
CA ARG A 113 -0.24 1.25 -20.16
C ARG A 113 -0.19 1.80 -21.58
N GLY A 114 -0.72 2.99 -21.87
CA GLY A 114 -0.93 3.41 -23.25
C GLY A 114 -1.68 2.36 -24.12
N GLY A 115 -2.51 1.49 -23.52
CA GLY A 115 -3.18 0.37 -24.21
C GLY A 115 -3.56 -0.81 -23.30
N THR A 116 -4.80 -1.29 -23.43
CA THR A 116 -5.47 -2.32 -22.62
C THR A 116 -4.69 -3.62 -22.45
N ILE A 117 -4.40 -3.99 -21.21
CA ILE A 117 -4.20 -5.39 -20.80
C ILE A 117 -4.87 -5.53 -19.41
N SER A 118 -5.69 -6.55 -19.20
CA SER A 118 -6.34 -6.83 -17.91
C SER A 118 -5.38 -7.55 -16.97
N LEU A 119 -5.48 -7.28 -15.66
CA LEU A 119 -4.80 -8.07 -14.64
C LEU A 119 -5.42 -9.48 -14.54
N PRO A 120 -4.68 -10.46 -13.99
CA PRO A 120 -5.22 -11.79 -13.75
C PRO A 120 -6.46 -11.73 -12.82
N TYR A 121 -7.50 -12.45 -13.24
CA TYR A 121 -8.86 -12.58 -12.71
C TYR A 121 -8.98 -12.85 -11.18
N ALA A 122 -7.87 -13.13 -10.49
CA ALA A 122 -7.87 -13.48 -9.07
C ALA A 122 -8.24 -12.30 -8.13
N TYR A 123 -8.18 -11.05 -8.59
CA TYR A 123 -8.53 -9.87 -7.80
C TYR A 123 -9.99 -9.42 -7.92
N GLN A 124 -10.76 -9.99 -8.86
CA GLN A 124 -12.17 -9.61 -9.07
C GLN A 124 -13.14 -10.17 -8.01
N GLN A 125 -12.63 -10.90 -7.01
CA GLN A 125 -13.46 -11.51 -5.95
C GLN A 125 -13.27 -10.89 -4.57
N LEU A 126 -12.54 -9.78 -4.44
CA LEU A 126 -12.59 -8.99 -3.21
C LEU A 126 -13.94 -8.24 -3.16
N PRO A 127 -14.65 -8.26 -2.02
CA PRO A 127 -15.92 -7.56 -1.90
C PRO A 127 -15.73 -6.06 -2.14
N GLU A 128 -16.64 -5.48 -2.92
CA GLU A 128 -16.68 -4.06 -3.27
C GLU A 128 -16.59 -3.19 -2.00
N LEU A 129 -15.62 -2.26 -1.98
CA LEU A 129 -15.38 -1.39 -0.83
C LEU A 129 -16.62 -0.50 -0.57
N SER A 130 -17.21 -0.64 0.62
CA SER A 130 -18.24 0.28 1.10
C SER A 130 -17.64 1.68 1.23
N ARG A 131 -18.39 2.73 0.86
CA ARG A 131 -17.96 4.13 0.96
C ARG A 131 -17.68 4.59 2.39
N GLU A 132 -18.09 3.78 3.37
CA GLU A 132 -17.94 3.97 4.79
C GLU A 132 -16.79 3.12 5.38
N ASP A 133 -15.86 2.63 4.56
CA ASP A 133 -14.72 1.83 5.02
C ASP A 133 -13.84 2.64 6.01
N PRO A 134 -13.69 2.20 7.27
CA PRO A 134 -12.88 2.88 8.28
C PRO A 134 -11.39 3.01 7.90
N CYS A 135 -10.95 2.39 6.80
CA CYS A 135 -9.64 2.58 6.18
C CYS A 135 -9.41 3.98 5.56
N GLN A 136 -10.39 4.87 5.58
CA GLN A 136 -10.21 6.30 5.23
C GLN A 136 -9.93 7.19 6.44
N HIS A 137 -9.87 6.62 7.64
CA HIS A 137 -9.50 7.37 8.83
C HIS A 137 -7.99 7.54 8.94
N PRO A 138 -7.50 8.71 9.38
CA PRO A 138 -6.08 8.94 9.59
C PRO A 138 -5.53 7.91 10.58
N ASP A 139 -4.40 7.31 10.22
CA ASP A 139 -3.71 6.36 11.09
C ASP A 139 -3.31 7.05 12.39
N VAL A 140 -4.02 6.71 13.47
CA VAL A 140 -3.48 6.30 14.77
C VAL A 140 -4.62 5.78 15.63
N GLN A 141 -4.59 4.47 15.88
CA GLN A 141 -4.91 3.94 17.19
C GLN A 141 -3.88 2.84 17.49
N GLU A 142 -2.78 3.23 18.13
CA GLU A 142 -2.11 2.34 19.07
C GLU A 142 -3.03 2.26 20.31
N GLU A 143 -4.20 1.67 20.14
CA GLU A 143 -5.14 1.43 21.23
C GLU A 143 -4.69 0.18 21.96
N VAL A 144 -3.96 0.40 23.06
CA VAL A 144 -3.91 -0.54 24.18
C VAL A 144 -5.31 -0.56 24.80
N VAL A 145 -6.28 -1.14 24.10
CA VAL A 145 -7.66 -1.30 24.58
C VAL A 145 -7.84 -2.73 25.06
N GLY A 146 -7.78 -2.86 26.38
CA GLY A 146 -8.49 -3.88 27.17
C GLY A 146 -8.45 -5.31 26.65
N GLN A 147 -7.36 -6.03 26.94
CA GLN A 147 -7.22 -7.48 26.75
C GLN A 147 -8.39 -8.30 27.33
N SER A 148 -9.18 -7.75 28.26
CA SER A 148 -10.21 -8.46 29.01
C SER A 148 -11.52 -8.76 28.25
N GLU A 149 -11.92 -7.99 27.23
CA GLU A 149 -13.20 -8.25 26.53
C GLU A 149 -13.01 -9.12 25.28
N GLN A 150 -11.86 -9.02 24.62
CA GLN A 150 -11.50 -9.83 23.46
C GLN A 150 -11.10 -11.26 23.84
N GLU A 151 -10.47 -11.47 25.00
CA GLU A 151 -10.16 -12.82 25.53
C GLU A 151 -11.44 -13.61 25.84
N LEU A 152 -12.47 -12.96 26.41
CA LEU A 152 -13.74 -13.61 26.74
C LEU A 152 -14.55 -14.02 25.51
N LEU A 153 -14.48 -13.25 24.42
CA LEU A 153 -15.09 -13.59 23.13
C LEU A 153 -14.30 -14.66 22.36
N GLN A 154 -12.97 -14.71 22.52
CA GLN A 154 -12.10 -15.73 21.93
C GLN A 154 -12.31 -17.11 22.55
N GLU A 155 -12.57 -17.17 23.86
CA GLU A 155 -12.80 -18.44 24.58
C GLU A 155 -14.16 -19.07 24.21
N ILE A 156 -15.16 -18.26 23.84
CA ILE A 156 -16.50 -18.74 23.46
C ILE A 156 -16.56 -19.28 22.02
N LEU A 157 -15.75 -18.75 21.10
CA LEU A 157 -15.89 -19.08 19.67
C LEU A 157 -14.95 -20.17 19.15
N GLY A 158 -13.83 -20.49 19.81
CA GLY A 158 -13.01 -21.66 19.44
C GLY A 158 -12.49 -21.67 17.98
N ILE A 159 -12.45 -20.52 17.29
CA ILE A 159 -11.93 -20.37 15.94
C ILE A 159 -10.61 -19.62 16.04
N GLY A 160 -9.51 -20.36 16.10
CA GLY A 160 -8.17 -19.77 16.07
C GLY A 160 -7.94 -19.05 14.75
N GLN A 161 -7.42 -17.83 14.83
CA GLN A 161 -7.09 -16.84 13.77
C GLN A 161 -8.17 -15.75 13.61
N SER A 162 -7.98 -14.60 14.25
CA SER A 162 -8.73 -13.38 13.91
C SER A 162 -8.22 -12.85 12.57
N TYR A 163 -8.95 -13.12 11.49
CA TYR A 163 -8.74 -12.47 10.19
C TYR A 163 -8.78 -10.95 10.37
N ASN A 164 -7.69 -10.25 10.02
CA ASN A 164 -7.59 -8.80 10.08
C ASN A 164 -7.29 -8.24 8.68
N PRO A 165 -8.32 -7.94 7.86
CA PRO A 165 -8.15 -7.48 6.48
C PRO A 165 -7.36 -6.18 6.38
N ARG A 166 -7.47 -5.29 7.38
CA ARG A 166 -6.67 -4.06 7.44
C ARG A 166 -5.18 -4.41 7.58
N GLY A 167 -4.84 -5.28 8.53
CA GLY A 167 -3.45 -5.70 8.75
C GLY A 167 -2.79 -6.33 7.52
N GLU A 168 -3.53 -7.13 6.75
CA GLU A 168 -3.04 -7.70 5.48
C GLU A 168 -2.78 -6.63 4.42
N ARG A 169 -3.66 -5.61 4.31
CA ARG A 169 -3.49 -4.49 3.35
C ARG A 169 -2.28 -3.62 3.70
N GLU A 170 -2.09 -3.30 4.98
CA GLU A 170 -0.93 -2.56 5.50
C GLU A 170 0.38 -3.32 5.27
N LEU A 171 0.37 -4.63 5.53
CA LEU A 171 1.51 -5.51 5.26
C LEU A 171 1.86 -5.51 3.78
N ALA A 172 0.86 -5.62 2.90
CA ALA A 172 1.05 -5.57 1.46
C ALA A 172 1.67 -4.24 1.00
N ALA A 173 1.18 -3.10 1.51
CA ALA A 173 1.72 -1.78 1.20
C ALA A 173 3.17 -1.62 1.68
N ASN A 174 3.51 -2.14 2.87
CA ASN A 174 4.88 -2.16 3.37
C ASN A 174 5.82 -3.01 2.52
N ILE A 175 5.39 -4.20 2.11
CA ILE A 175 6.17 -5.07 1.22
C ILE A 175 6.38 -4.39 -0.13
N PHE A 176 5.32 -3.79 -0.69
CA PHE A 176 5.40 -3.03 -1.94
C PHE A 176 6.40 -1.88 -1.83
N ALA A 177 6.32 -1.07 -0.77
CA ALA A 177 7.21 0.07 -0.56
C ALA A 177 8.67 -0.36 -0.44
N ALA A 178 8.94 -1.43 0.32
CA ALA A 178 10.27 -1.99 0.48
C ALA A 178 10.84 -2.46 -0.86
N GLU A 179 10.06 -3.25 -1.62
CA GLU A 179 10.49 -3.78 -2.93
C GLU A 179 10.66 -2.65 -3.97
N LEU A 180 9.79 -1.64 -3.96
CA LEU A 180 9.87 -0.51 -4.89
C LEU A 180 11.13 0.33 -4.65
N LEU A 181 11.48 0.55 -3.38
CA LEU A 181 12.62 1.39 -3.00
C LEU A 181 13.95 0.65 -3.06
N MET A 182 13.93 -0.66 -2.84
CA MET A 182 15.12 -1.49 -2.75
C MET A 182 14.82 -2.91 -3.23
N PRO A 183 14.76 -3.12 -4.57
CA PRO A 183 14.44 -4.43 -5.13
C PRO A 183 15.42 -5.50 -4.65
N LEU A 184 14.93 -6.68 -4.29
CA LEU A 184 15.77 -7.74 -3.70
C LEU A 184 16.89 -8.19 -4.63
N GLU A 185 16.72 -8.09 -5.96
CA GLU A 185 17.77 -8.40 -6.93
C GLU A 185 18.99 -7.48 -6.80
N GLN A 186 18.80 -6.25 -6.30
CA GLN A 186 19.86 -5.25 -6.13
C GLN A 186 20.57 -5.35 -4.77
N VAL A 187 19.96 -6.00 -3.78
CA VAL A 187 20.52 -6.16 -2.43
C VAL A 187 21.37 -7.42 -2.30
N ARG A 188 21.08 -8.45 -3.11
CA ARG A 188 21.74 -9.77 -3.03
C ARG A 188 23.10 -9.85 -3.73
N THR A 189 23.56 -8.76 -4.35
CA THR A 189 24.91 -8.59 -4.92
C THR A 189 25.91 -8.20 -3.85
#